data_AF-A0A352R7K6-F1
#
_entry.id   AF-A0A352R7K6-F1
#
_cell.length_a   1.000
_cell.length_b   1.000
_cell.length_c   1.000
_cell.angle_alpha   90.00
_cell.angle_beta   90.00
_cell.angle_gamma   90.00
#
_symmetry.space_group_name_H-M   'P 1'
#
loop_
_entity.id
_entity.type
_entity.pdbx_description
1 polymer ?
#
loop_
_entity_poly.entity_id
_entity_poly.type
_entity_poly.pdbx_seq_one_letter_code
_entity_poly.pdbx_strand_id
1 'polypeptide(L)'
;MNKTETKKLSEIISKPEISFDSIFSKEIKLHKFIIECSKLEEPDYNMKDLGYVKSVNPIIRELMQIVNPCIYWFEADNEFEADEMMGDLNTFRNKKIGRTIPPKNKNYGGKCLYLGVRQGGMRKKGNFSFIAGRISIHLGYYHVNSTQGLNLVYWANHNVVLNVLELPQESSIYLNLLEKLLASQMKPLCGRH
;
A
#
# COMPACT_ATOMS: atom_id res chain seq x y z
N MET A 1 -36.08 5.66 -25.78
CA MET A 1 -35.52 7.02 -25.60
C MET A 1 -34.96 7.11 -24.20
N ASN A 2 -33.64 7.27 -24.05
CA ASN A 2 -33.07 7.60 -22.73
C ASN A 2 -33.29 9.09 -22.47
N LYS A 3 -33.94 9.44 -21.36
CA LYS A 3 -34.05 10.81 -20.87
C LYS A 3 -32.87 11.07 -19.93
N THR A 4 -32.15 12.15 -20.16
CA THR A 4 -31.08 12.64 -19.27
C THR A 4 -31.66 13.78 -18.42
N GLU A 5 -31.42 13.74 -17.11
CA GLU A 5 -31.85 14.77 -16.14
C GLU A 5 -30.62 15.36 -15.45
N THR A 6 -30.63 16.66 -15.19
CA THR A 6 -29.56 17.37 -14.46
C THR A 6 -29.98 17.59 -13.01
N LYS A 7 -29.15 17.16 -12.06
CA LYS A 7 -29.37 17.35 -10.61
C LYS A 7 -28.13 17.92 -9.95
N LYS A 8 -28.30 18.67 -8.85
CA LYS A 8 -27.17 19.06 -8.01
C LYS A 8 -26.67 17.84 -7.24
N LEU A 9 -25.36 17.76 -7.01
CA LEU A 9 -24.79 16.65 -6.24
C LEU A 9 -25.37 16.58 -4.82
N SER A 10 -25.66 17.73 -4.20
CA SER A 10 -26.29 17.83 -2.89
C SER A 10 -27.72 17.27 -2.82
N GLU A 11 -28.38 17.08 -3.96
CA GLU A 11 -29.72 16.45 -4.04
C GLU A 11 -29.60 14.92 -4.05
N ILE A 12 -28.40 14.39 -4.29
CA ILE A 12 -28.12 12.95 -4.40
C ILE A 12 -27.36 12.45 -3.18
N ILE A 13 -26.38 13.21 -2.70
CA ILE A 13 -25.55 12.88 -1.55
C ILE A 13 -25.56 14.00 -0.52
N SER A 14 -25.62 13.62 0.76
CA SER A 14 -25.48 14.56 1.86
C SER A 14 -24.04 15.03 1.98
N LYS A 15 -23.84 16.31 2.32
CA LYS A 15 -22.51 16.84 2.62
C LYS A 15 -21.94 16.10 3.85
N PRO A 16 -20.68 15.65 3.82
CA PRO A 16 -20.06 15.07 5.00
C PRO A 16 -20.02 16.06 6.16
N GLU A 17 -20.20 15.57 7.38
CA GLU A 17 -20.14 16.38 8.60
C GLU A 17 -18.75 17.00 8.78
N ILE A 18 -17.71 16.23 8.45
CA ILE A 18 -16.31 16.65 8.56
C ILE A 18 -15.87 17.17 7.20
N SER A 19 -15.41 18.43 7.16
CA SER A 19 -14.96 19.04 5.91
C SER A 19 -13.59 18.51 5.49
N PHE A 20 -13.32 18.55 4.19
CA PHE A 20 -12.02 18.18 3.65
C PHE A 20 -10.91 19.10 4.17
N ASP A 21 -11.16 20.41 4.24
CA ASP A 21 -10.19 21.39 4.78
C ASP A 21 -9.83 21.10 6.24
N SER A 22 -10.81 20.63 7.04
CA SER A 22 -10.58 20.25 8.44
C SER A 22 -9.63 19.05 8.56
N ILE A 23 -9.48 18.23 7.52
CA ILE A 23 -8.52 17.12 7.52
C ILE A 23 -7.11 17.62 7.19
N PHE A 24 -7.00 18.58 6.26
CA PHE A 24 -5.72 19.18 5.88
C PHE A 24 -5.07 20.03 6.97
N SER A 25 -5.86 20.53 7.92
CA SER A 25 -5.35 21.29 9.06
C SER A 25 -4.87 20.41 10.23
N LYS A 26 -5.04 19.09 10.17
CA LYS A 26 -4.63 18.18 11.24
C LYS A 26 -3.14 17.87 11.16
N GLU A 27 -2.49 17.79 12.31
CA GLU A 27 -1.20 17.15 12.42
C GLU A 27 -1.35 15.63 12.19
N ILE A 28 -0.47 15.09 11.34
CA ILE A 28 -0.49 13.68 10.94
C ILE A 28 0.89 13.05 11.16
N LYS A 29 0.91 11.74 11.41
CA LYS A 29 2.16 11.00 11.64
C LYS A 29 2.60 10.33 10.35
N LEU A 30 3.87 10.56 9.98
CA LEU A 30 4.52 9.83 8.90
C LEU A 30 5.53 8.86 9.50
N HIS A 31 5.27 7.56 9.32
CA HIS A 31 6.16 6.49 9.73
C HIS A 31 7.01 6.05 8.53
N LYS A 32 8.32 5.92 8.71
CA LYS A 32 9.25 5.50 7.65
C LYS A 32 10.05 4.28 8.08
N PHE A 33 10.12 3.29 7.20
CA PHE A 33 10.83 2.03 7.44
C PHE A 33 11.69 1.68 6.24
N ILE A 34 12.98 1.41 6.47
CA ILE A 34 13.88 0.90 5.43
C ILE A 34 13.76 -0.62 5.43
N ILE A 35 13.44 -1.20 4.27
CA ILE A 35 13.38 -2.64 4.07
C ILE A 35 14.59 -3.05 3.24
N GLU A 36 15.49 -3.81 3.85
CA GLU A 36 16.62 -4.43 3.15
C GLU A 36 16.14 -5.68 2.41
N CYS A 37 15.72 -5.54 1.15
CA CYS A 37 15.09 -6.63 0.41
C CYS A 37 16.00 -7.84 0.23
N SER A 38 17.32 -7.63 0.13
CA SER A 38 18.33 -8.70 0.05
C SER A 38 18.41 -9.57 1.31
N LYS A 39 17.85 -9.11 2.44
CA LYS A 39 17.77 -9.86 3.71
C LYS A 39 16.39 -10.50 3.95
N LEU A 40 15.45 -10.35 3.02
CA LEU A 40 14.15 -11.01 3.15
C LEU A 40 14.31 -12.49 2.85
N GLU A 41 14.02 -13.33 3.83
CA GLU A 41 13.97 -14.78 3.64
C GLU A 41 12.61 -15.20 3.06
N GLU A 42 12.62 -16.18 2.14
CA GLU A 42 11.38 -16.75 1.64
C GLU A 42 10.56 -17.36 2.79
N PRO A 43 9.24 -17.11 2.82
CA PRO A 43 8.40 -17.64 3.88
C PRO A 43 8.19 -19.15 3.84
N ASP A 44 8.12 -19.73 5.03
CA ASP A 44 7.60 -21.07 5.21
C ASP A 44 6.06 -21.07 5.16
N TYR A 45 5.50 -21.44 4.00
CA TYR A 45 4.05 -21.52 3.80
C TYR A 45 3.36 -22.67 4.51
N ASN A 46 4.10 -23.57 5.17
CA ASN A 46 3.49 -24.53 6.08
C ASN A 46 2.87 -23.82 7.28
N MET A 47 3.31 -22.59 7.59
CA MET A 47 2.71 -21.73 8.59
C MET A 47 1.50 -20.97 8.02
N LYS A 48 0.29 -21.40 8.40
CA LYS A 48 -0.97 -20.85 7.88
C LYS A 48 -1.31 -19.42 8.37
N ASP A 49 -0.63 -18.91 9.40
CA ASP A 49 -0.90 -17.60 10.00
C ASP A 49 0.28 -16.64 9.79
N LEU A 50 0.00 -15.37 9.47
CA LEU A 50 0.99 -14.29 9.44
C LEU A 50 1.61 -13.99 10.81
N GLY A 51 1.15 -14.64 11.88
CA GLY A 51 1.74 -14.57 13.22
C GLY A 51 3.25 -14.79 13.25
N TYR A 52 3.81 -15.69 12.42
CA TYR A 52 5.27 -15.92 12.37
C TYR A 52 6.02 -14.71 11.81
N VAL A 53 5.38 -13.88 10.97
CA VAL A 53 6.00 -12.69 10.40
C VAL A 53 6.35 -11.69 11.50
N LYS A 54 5.58 -11.65 12.59
CA LYS A 54 5.88 -10.82 13.77
C LYS A 54 7.17 -11.24 14.46
N SER A 55 7.48 -12.53 14.48
CA SER A 55 8.71 -13.04 15.08
C SER A 55 9.94 -12.72 14.23
N VAL A 56 9.79 -12.64 12.91
CA VAL A 56 10.93 -12.50 11.98
C VAL A 56 11.13 -11.10 11.42
N ASN A 57 10.16 -10.20 11.52
CA ASN A 57 10.27 -8.86 10.95
C ASN A 57 9.87 -7.73 11.94
N PRO A 58 10.85 -6.96 12.48
CA PRO A 58 10.59 -5.86 13.42
C PRO A 58 9.64 -4.79 12.89
N ILE A 59 9.67 -4.49 11.58
CA ILE A 59 8.80 -3.48 10.95
C ILE A 59 7.34 -3.86 11.14
N ILE A 60 6.99 -5.15 11.07
CA ILE A 60 5.62 -5.61 11.26
C ILE A 60 5.13 -5.35 12.69
N ARG A 61 6.00 -5.40 13.71
CA ARG A 61 5.62 -5.10 15.10
C ARG A 61 5.26 -3.63 15.28
N GLU A 62 6.01 -2.73 14.66
CA GLU A 62 5.72 -1.29 14.67
C GLU A 62 4.41 -1.00 13.92
N LEU A 63 4.24 -1.59 12.73
CA LEU A 63 3.01 -1.42 11.94
C LEU A 63 1.76 -1.94 12.64
N MET A 64 1.89 -2.89 13.57
CA MET A 64 0.76 -3.36 14.37
C MET A 64 0.17 -2.29 15.29
N GLN A 65 0.95 -1.27 15.66
CA GLN A 65 0.47 -0.18 16.52
C GLN A 65 -0.41 0.83 15.75
N ILE A 66 -0.32 0.84 14.42
CA ILE A 66 -1.09 1.73 13.55
C ILE A 66 -2.46 1.10 13.31
N VAL A 67 -3.48 1.66 13.99
CA VAL A 67 -4.87 1.22 13.89
C VAL A 67 -5.80 2.24 13.22
N ASN A 68 -5.30 3.43 12.92
CA ASN A 68 -6.04 4.44 12.16
C ASN A 68 -5.96 4.20 10.64
N PRO A 69 -6.82 4.84 9.83
CA PRO A 69 -6.71 4.81 8.38
C PRO A 69 -5.38 5.40 7.93
N CYS A 70 -4.82 4.87 6.85
CA CYS A 70 -3.53 5.34 6.36
C CYS A 70 -3.41 5.23 4.85
N ILE A 71 -2.55 6.10 4.31
CA ILE A 71 -1.99 5.97 2.96
C ILE A 71 -0.57 5.45 3.11
N TYR A 72 -0.17 4.50 2.29
CA TYR A 72 1.19 3.97 2.31
C TYR A 72 1.75 3.90 0.91
N TRP A 73 3.06 4.03 0.80
CA TRP A 73 3.77 3.83 -0.46
C TRP A 73 5.15 3.23 -0.25
N PHE A 74 5.62 2.57 -1.29
CA PHE A 74 6.97 2.05 -1.39
C PHE A 74 7.75 2.94 -2.36
N GLU A 75 8.92 3.39 -1.95
CA GLU A 75 9.81 4.19 -2.80
C GLU A 75 11.22 3.61 -2.83
N ALA A 76 11.88 3.71 -3.97
CA ALA A 76 13.31 3.49 -4.07
C ALA A 76 14.07 4.74 -3.58
N ASP A 77 15.37 4.59 -3.33
CA ASP A 77 16.20 5.68 -2.84
C ASP A 77 16.30 6.82 -3.87
N ASN A 78 16.40 6.45 -5.15
CA ASN A 78 16.47 7.35 -6.30
C ASN A 78 15.74 6.78 -7.53
N GLU A 79 15.64 7.57 -8.60
CA GLU A 79 14.93 7.18 -9.83
C GLU A 79 15.63 6.05 -10.60
N PHE A 80 16.97 6.01 -10.57
CA PHE A 80 17.73 4.97 -11.25
C PHE A 80 17.44 3.60 -10.63
N GLU A 81 17.48 3.50 -9.30
CA GLU A 81 17.11 2.27 -8.59
C GLU A 81 15.63 1.92 -8.81
N ALA A 82 14.74 2.91 -8.87
CA ALA A 82 13.33 2.66 -9.17
C ALA A 82 13.16 1.99 -10.55
N ASP A 83 13.90 2.46 -11.55
CA ASP A 83 13.89 1.89 -12.89
C ASP A 83 14.47 0.46 -12.92
N GLU A 84 15.58 0.20 -12.21
CA GLU A 84 16.15 -1.15 -12.05
C GLU A 84 15.13 -2.10 -11.40
N MET A 85 14.52 -1.67 -10.29
CA MET A 85 13.50 -2.44 -9.58
C MET A 85 12.26 -2.71 -10.45
N MET A 86 11.85 -1.75 -11.28
CA MET A 86 10.77 -1.98 -12.23
C MET A 86 11.16 -2.99 -13.31
N GLY A 87 12.42 -3.01 -13.74
CA GLY A 87 13.01 -4.06 -14.58
C GLY A 87 12.90 -5.44 -13.95
N ASP A 88 13.30 -5.58 -12.69
CA ASP A 88 13.20 -6.83 -11.92
C ASP A 88 11.75 -7.30 -11.76
N LEU A 89 10.83 -6.39 -11.38
CA LEU A 89 9.40 -6.69 -11.26
C LEU A 89 8.80 -7.14 -12.60
N ASN A 90 9.20 -6.52 -13.72
CA ASN A 90 8.77 -6.91 -15.06
C ASN A 90 9.31 -8.29 -15.45
N THR A 91 10.56 -8.59 -15.12
CA THR A 91 11.16 -9.91 -15.32
C THR A 91 10.42 -10.97 -14.50
N PHE A 92 10.14 -10.69 -13.23
CA PHE A 92 9.34 -11.54 -12.36
C PHE A 92 7.93 -11.78 -12.91
N ARG A 93 7.27 -10.74 -13.43
CA ARG A 93 5.95 -10.84 -14.09
C ARG A 93 5.95 -11.89 -15.20
N ASN A 94 7.01 -11.95 -15.98
CA ASN A 94 7.12 -12.84 -17.15
C ASN A 94 7.38 -14.30 -16.78
N LYS A 95 7.92 -14.57 -15.57
CA LYS A 95 8.20 -15.93 -15.08
C LYS A 95 6.93 -16.74 -14.73
N LYS A 96 5.74 -16.12 -14.72
CA LYS A 96 4.42 -16.77 -14.46
C LYS A 96 4.37 -17.65 -13.19
N ILE A 97 5.00 -17.22 -12.11
CA ILE A 97 5.20 -17.99 -10.87
C ILE A 97 3.92 -18.10 -10.00
N GLY A 98 2.74 -17.90 -10.61
CA GLY A 98 1.44 -18.04 -9.97
C GLY A 98 1.04 -16.91 -9.00
N ARG A 99 1.91 -15.92 -8.72
CA ARG A 99 1.62 -14.81 -7.80
C ARG A 99 1.07 -13.57 -8.50
N THR A 100 0.06 -12.97 -7.87
CA THR A 100 -0.56 -11.73 -8.36
C THR A 100 0.26 -10.51 -7.92
N ILE A 101 0.82 -9.79 -8.90
CA ILE A 101 1.55 -8.53 -8.68
C ILE A 101 0.78 -7.33 -9.24
N PRO A 102 1.12 -6.09 -8.83
CA PRO A 102 0.48 -4.90 -9.36
C PRO A 102 0.64 -4.78 -10.89
N PRO A 103 -0.38 -4.26 -11.59
CA PRO A 103 -0.27 -3.96 -13.00
C PRO A 103 0.77 -2.86 -13.23
N LYS A 104 1.35 -2.86 -14.42
CA LYS A 104 2.25 -1.79 -14.87
C LYS A 104 1.46 -0.49 -15.04
N ASN A 105 2.02 0.63 -14.59
CA ASN A 105 1.50 1.96 -14.89
C ASN A 105 2.25 2.57 -16.09
N LYS A 106 1.68 3.61 -16.72
CA LYS A 106 2.33 4.39 -17.79
C LYS A 106 3.26 5.47 -17.25
N ASN A 107 3.34 5.62 -15.93
CA ASN A 107 4.24 6.56 -15.26
C ASN A 107 5.71 6.13 -15.38
N TYR A 108 6.62 7.10 -15.38
CA TYR A 108 8.06 6.95 -15.48
C TYR A 108 8.76 8.13 -14.79
N GLY A 109 10.07 8.01 -14.51
CA GLY A 109 10.89 9.11 -13.98
C GLY A 109 10.47 9.54 -12.57
N GLY A 110 10.34 8.57 -11.66
CA GLY A 110 9.94 8.83 -10.28
C GLY A 110 10.35 7.70 -9.35
N LYS A 111 10.39 7.98 -8.05
CA LYS A 111 10.84 7.00 -7.04
C LYS A 111 9.74 6.11 -6.49
N CYS A 112 8.48 6.53 -6.63
CA CYS A 112 7.35 5.84 -6.02
C CYS A 112 7.01 4.58 -6.82
N LEU A 113 7.28 3.41 -6.25
CA LEU A 113 7.03 2.12 -6.88
C LEU A 113 5.53 1.81 -6.87
N TYR A 114 4.90 1.95 -5.70
CA TYR A 114 3.51 1.57 -5.47
C TYR A 114 2.93 2.44 -4.36
N LEU A 115 1.66 2.79 -4.52
CA LEU A 115 0.87 3.52 -3.53
C LEU A 115 -0.40 2.73 -3.22
N GLY A 116 -0.89 2.80 -1.99
CA GLY A 116 -2.18 2.25 -1.63
C GLY A 116 -2.75 2.83 -0.36
N VAL A 117 -3.99 2.47 -0.06
CA VAL A 117 -4.65 2.83 1.20
C VAL A 117 -5.06 1.64 2.04
N ARG A 118 -5.20 1.85 3.34
CA ARG A 118 -5.83 0.92 4.27
C ARG A 118 -6.75 1.66 5.21
N GLN A 119 -7.94 1.09 5.36
CA GLN A 119 -8.84 1.45 6.45
C GLN A 119 -8.19 1.11 7.79
N GLY A 120 -8.52 1.90 8.80
CA GLY A 120 -8.12 1.64 10.18
C GLY A 120 -8.77 0.38 10.73
N GLY A 121 -8.14 -0.23 11.72
CA GLY A 121 -8.67 -1.34 12.49
C GLY A 121 -7.74 -2.54 12.59
N MET A 122 -8.29 -3.58 13.22
CA MET A 122 -7.57 -4.79 13.58
C MET A 122 -8.34 -6.02 13.14
N ARG A 123 -7.60 -7.04 12.71
CA ARG A 123 -8.15 -8.37 12.46
C ARG A 123 -8.47 -9.02 13.81
N LYS A 124 -9.69 -9.53 13.93
CA LYS A 124 -10.13 -10.31 15.11
C LYS A 124 -9.22 -11.52 15.37
N LYS A 125 -8.76 -12.19 14.30
CA LYS A 125 -7.84 -13.32 14.36
C LYS A 125 -6.39 -12.85 14.31
N GLY A 126 -5.56 -13.31 15.23
CA GLY A 126 -4.11 -13.09 15.22
C GLY A 126 -3.64 -11.70 15.67
N ASN A 127 -4.56 -10.85 16.15
CA ASN A 127 -4.27 -9.52 16.68
C ASN A 127 -3.36 -8.71 15.74
N PHE A 128 -3.81 -8.50 14.50
CA PHE A 128 -3.00 -7.92 13.42
C PHE A 128 -3.67 -6.64 12.93
N SER A 129 -2.96 -5.51 12.91
CA SER A 129 -3.51 -4.30 12.28
C SER A 129 -3.72 -4.53 10.78
N PHE A 130 -4.68 -3.80 10.20
CA PHE A 130 -4.96 -3.93 8.77
C PHE A 130 -3.79 -3.51 7.89
N ILE A 131 -3.03 -2.48 8.31
CA ILE A 131 -1.83 -2.05 7.59
C ILE A 131 -0.71 -3.08 7.69
N ALA A 132 -0.39 -3.61 8.89
CA ALA A 132 0.60 -4.66 9.03
C ALA A 132 0.25 -5.85 8.10
N GLY A 133 -1.04 -6.22 8.06
CA GLY A 133 -1.54 -7.32 7.22
C GLY A 133 -1.29 -7.07 5.74
N ARG A 134 -1.51 -5.83 5.31
CA ARG A 134 -1.25 -5.42 3.94
C ARG A 134 0.23 -5.41 3.61
N ILE A 135 1.07 -4.85 4.47
CA ILE A 135 2.52 -4.82 4.24
C ILE A 135 3.08 -6.23 4.19
N SER A 136 2.64 -7.14 5.05
CA SER A 136 3.05 -8.56 4.98
C SER A 136 2.76 -9.21 3.62
N ILE A 137 1.62 -8.87 2.99
CA ILE A 137 1.30 -9.30 1.62
C ILE A 137 2.27 -8.68 0.60
N HIS A 138 2.60 -7.40 0.73
CA HIS A 138 3.57 -6.74 -0.16
C HIS A 138 4.98 -7.30 -0.02
N LEU A 139 5.40 -7.70 1.18
CA LEU A 139 6.68 -8.38 1.41
C LEU A 139 6.70 -9.78 0.77
N GLY A 140 5.53 -10.40 0.57
CA GLY A 140 5.39 -11.72 -0.05
C GLY A 140 5.04 -12.83 0.93
N TYR A 141 4.75 -12.52 2.20
CA TYR A 141 4.53 -13.49 3.27
C TYR A 141 3.12 -14.09 3.33
N TYR A 142 2.25 -13.75 2.37
CA TYR A 142 0.91 -14.31 2.33
C TYR A 142 0.84 -15.49 1.37
N HIS A 143 0.35 -16.63 1.88
CA HIS A 143 0.25 -17.89 1.14
C HIS A 143 -0.77 -17.85 -0.01
N VAL A 144 -1.73 -16.92 0.03
CA VAL A 144 -2.76 -16.81 -1.01
C VAL A 144 -2.24 -16.00 -2.20
N ASN A 145 -1.88 -16.73 -3.26
CA ASN A 145 -1.27 -16.17 -4.47
C ASN A 145 -2.19 -15.22 -5.28
N SER A 146 -3.51 -15.31 -5.12
CA SER A 146 -4.48 -14.44 -5.80
C SER A 146 -4.56 -13.03 -5.21
N THR A 147 -4.00 -12.81 -4.01
CA THR A 147 -4.00 -11.49 -3.39
C THR A 147 -2.88 -10.65 -3.96
N GLN A 148 -3.22 -9.52 -4.59
CA GLN A 148 -2.22 -8.63 -5.18
C GLN A 148 -1.30 -8.03 -4.11
N GLY A 149 0.01 -8.20 -4.28
CA GLY A 149 1.07 -7.58 -3.49
C GLY A 149 2.33 -7.40 -4.33
N LEU A 150 3.25 -6.54 -3.88
CA LEU A 150 4.55 -6.39 -4.57
C LEU A 150 5.31 -7.72 -4.57
N ASN A 151 5.18 -8.53 -3.52
CA ASN A 151 5.88 -9.81 -3.34
C ASN A 151 7.41 -9.62 -3.34
N LEU A 152 7.90 -8.60 -2.61
CA LEU A 152 9.29 -8.12 -2.67
C LEU A 152 10.34 -9.22 -2.44
N VAL A 153 10.10 -10.17 -1.53
CA VAL A 153 11.01 -11.29 -1.23
C VAL A 153 11.42 -12.10 -2.46
N TYR A 154 10.63 -12.08 -3.53
CA TYR A 154 10.85 -12.92 -4.70
C TYR A 154 11.66 -12.28 -5.82
N TRP A 155 11.89 -10.96 -5.78
CA TRP A 155 12.49 -10.27 -6.91
C TRP A 155 13.26 -9.00 -6.56
N ALA A 156 12.96 -8.35 -5.44
CA ALA A 156 13.57 -7.07 -5.13
C ALA A 156 14.99 -7.26 -4.58
N ASN A 157 15.97 -6.68 -5.26
CA ASN A 157 17.38 -6.72 -4.84
C ASN A 157 17.87 -5.42 -4.18
N HIS A 158 17.13 -4.33 -4.36
CA HIS A 158 17.43 -3.03 -3.76
C HIS A 158 16.64 -2.80 -2.48
N ASN A 159 17.13 -1.87 -1.66
CA ASN A 159 16.40 -1.42 -0.50
C ASN A 159 15.15 -0.65 -0.93
N VAL A 160 14.10 -0.74 -0.12
CA VAL A 160 12.86 0.01 -0.35
C VAL A 160 12.48 0.73 0.93
N VAL A 161 12.14 2.01 0.81
CA VAL A 161 11.54 2.77 1.90
C VAL A 161 10.03 2.59 1.86
N LEU A 162 9.48 1.99 2.92
CA LEU A 162 8.06 1.99 3.19
C LEU A 162 7.71 3.25 3.98
N ASN A 163 6.80 4.05 3.43
CA ASN A 163 6.21 5.19 4.08
C ASN A 163 4.76 4.87 4.45
N VAL A 164 4.34 5.19 5.67
CA VAL A 164 2.95 5.06 6.13
C VAL A 164 2.51 6.38 6.76
N LEU A 165 1.62 7.07 6.06
CA LEU A 165 0.97 8.29 6.50
C LEU A 165 -0.29 7.93 7.27
N GLU A 166 -0.22 7.98 8.60
CA GLU A 166 -1.33 7.72 9.50
C GLU A 166 -2.24 8.95 9.57
N LEU A 167 -3.51 8.75 9.22
CA LEU A 167 -4.52 9.80 9.16
C LEU A 167 -5.46 9.70 10.37
N PRO A 168 -6.10 10.80 10.79
CA PRO A 168 -7.20 10.75 11.75
C PRO A 168 -8.31 9.78 11.31
N GLN A 169 -8.99 9.14 12.27
CA GLN A 169 -10.06 8.18 11.98
C GLN A 169 -11.18 8.78 11.10
N GLU A 170 -11.50 10.05 11.32
CA GLU A 170 -12.44 10.84 10.51
C GLU A 170 -12.11 10.92 9.02
N SER A 171 -10.83 10.78 8.65
CA SER A 171 -10.39 10.84 7.25
C SER A 171 -10.79 9.60 6.43
N SER A 172 -11.31 8.55 7.06
CA SER A 172 -11.75 7.31 6.42
C SER A 172 -12.65 7.52 5.20
N ILE A 173 -13.58 8.48 5.28
CA ILE A 173 -14.55 8.77 4.20
C ILE A 173 -13.89 9.41 2.96
N TYR A 174 -12.72 10.04 3.14
CA TYR A 174 -11.97 10.69 2.07
C TYR A 174 -10.74 9.90 1.63
N LEU A 175 -10.51 8.71 2.19
CA LEU A 175 -9.27 7.96 2.02
C LEU A 175 -8.94 7.71 0.53
N ASN A 176 -9.92 7.31 -0.26
CA ASN A 176 -9.74 7.08 -1.71
C ASN A 176 -9.56 8.39 -2.51
N LEU A 177 -10.10 9.51 -2.03
CA LEU A 177 -9.86 10.82 -2.65
C LEU A 177 -8.42 11.27 -2.38
N LEU A 178 -7.96 11.14 -1.12
CA LEU A 178 -6.59 11.45 -0.74
C LEU A 178 -5.59 10.55 -1.47
N GLU A 179 -5.90 9.26 -1.64
CA GLU A 179 -5.11 8.32 -2.45
C GLU A 179 -4.90 8.85 -3.87
N LYS A 180 -5.98 9.26 -4.55
CA LYS A 180 -5.93 9.77 -5.92
C LYS A 180 -5.15 11.07 -6.02
N LEU A 181 -5.33 11.98 -5.06
CA LEU A 181 -4.58 13.23 -5.01
C LEU A 181 -3.08 12.95 -4.88
N LEU A 182 -2.70 12.11 -3.92
CA LEU A 182 -1.29 11.77 -3.71
C LEU A 182 -0.72 10.99 -4.90
N ALA A 183 -1.46 10.05 -5.48
CA ALA A 183 -1.04 9.31 -6.66
C ALA A 183 -0.82 10.21 -7.88
N SER A 184 -1.63 11.26 -8.07
CA SER A 184 -1.44 12.21 -9.16
C SER A 184 -0.15 13.03 -9.04
N GLN A 185 0.32 13.25 -7.81
CA GLN A 185 1.57 13.94 -7.51
C GLN A 185 2.77 13.00 -7.57
N MET A 186 2.65 11.81 -6.96
CA MET A 186 3.75 10.85 -6.83
C MET A 186 3.98 9.98 -8.07
N LYS A 187 2.97 9.85 -8.94
CA LYS A 187 3.02 9.08 -10.19
C LYS A 187 3.58 7.66 -9.99
N PRO A 188 2.93 6.80 -9.17
CA PRO A 188 3.46 5.47 -8.86
C PRO A 188 3.70 4.63 -10.12
N LEU A 189 4.83 3.93 -10.17
CA LEU A 189 5.29 3.16 -11.34
C LEU A 189 4.47 1.88 -11.58
N CYS A 190 3.81 1.35 -10.54
CA CYS A 190 2.86 0.24 -10.66
C CYS A 190 1.65 0.41 -9.74
N GLY A 191 0.61 -0.39 -9.98
CA GLY A 191 -0.67 -0.27 -9.30
C GLY A 191 -1.77 0.31 -10.18
N ARG A 192 -3.00 0.32 -9.65
CA ARG A 192 -4.18 0.82 -10.36
C ARG A 192 -4.45 2.26 -9.90
N HIS A 193 -3.65 3.19 -10.43
CA HIS A 193 -3.76 4.63 -10.19
C HIS A 193 -3.78 5.38 -11.51
#